data_AF-A0ABD4JFG8-F1
#
_entry.id   AF-A0ABD4JFG8-F1
#
_cell.length_a   1.000
_cell.length_b   1.000
_cell.length_c   1.000
_cell.angle_alpha   90.00
_cell.angle_beta   90.00
_cell.angle_gamma   90.00
#
_symmetry.space_group_name_H-M   'P 1'
#
loop_
_entity.id
_entity.type
_entity.pdbx_description
1 polymer ?
#
loop_
_entity_poly.entity_id
_entity_poly.type
_entity_poly.pdbx_seq_one_letter_code
_entity_poly.pdbx_strand_id
1 'polypeptide(L)'
;MTSKRAKLIADLFGDAKGFLPQAKIIKFDRKLHFIPDDELINFAIFVDNFRANFVSTELAVHKASIAWQRMTFERVKYVGGSFFRGLDEMISFCREAYRGEALCSCEDGSGYLPFVVITVDDEGNLRNSASINENGVFKRLDSSETSQIYSWLFANQHKIGDVKRISREDYERGIARESMNALSAPKQQEITISDKSLKLIEKAIKRISK
;
A
#
# COMPACT_ATOMS: atom_id res chain seq x y z
N MET A 1 -34.23 18.46 5.54
CA MET A 1 -33.42 19.61 5.10
C MET A 1 -32.24 19.08 4.30
N THR A 2 -32.14 19.38 3.00
CA THR A 2 -31.00 18.97 2.17
C THR A 2 -29.77 19.77 2.58
N SER A 3 -28.66 19.08 2.91
CA SER A 3 -27.41 19.73 3.33
C SER A 3 -26.87 20.63 2.21
N LYS A 4 -26.04 21.64 2.57
CA LYS A 4 -25.37 22.51 1.58
C LYS A 4 -24.62 21.69 0.51
N ARG A 5 -23.96 20.62 0.95
CA ARG A 5 -23.28 19.64 0.09
C ARG A 5 -24.23 18.92 -0.87
N ALA A 6 -25.39 18.49 -0.40
CA ALA A 6 -26.39 17.82 -1.23
C ALA A 6 -26.90 18.72 -2.38
N LYS A 7 -27.06 20.03 -2.13
CA LYS A 7 -27.38 21.01 -3.18
C LYS A 7 -26.24 21.12 -4.19
N LEU A 8 -25.01 21.27 -3.70
CA LEU A 8 -23.82 21.34 -4.57
C LEU A 8 -23.67 20.09 -5.46
N ILE A 9 -23.92 18.90 -4.92
CA ILE A 9 -23.92 17.65 -5.69
C ILE A 9 -25.00 17.66 -6.78
N ALA A 10 -26.20 18.16 -6.48
CA ALA A 10 -27.28 18.27 -7.46
C ALA A 10 -26.92 19.27 -8.57
N ASP A 11 -26.30 20.40 -8.22
CA ASP A 11 -25.88 21.41 -9.19
C ASP A 11 -24.76 20.90 -10.11
N LEU A 12 -23.83 20.09 -9.60
CA LEU A 12 -22.67 19.59 -10.37
C LEU A 12 -22.98 18.35 -11.22
N PHE A 13 -23.87 17.47 -10.76
CA PHE A 13 -24.11 16.17 -11.39
C PHE A 13 -25.57 15.95 -11.83
N GLY A 14 -26.44 16.94 -11.63
CA GLY A 14 -27.80 16.96 -12.13
C GLY A 14 -27.90 17.28 -13.62
N ASP A 15 -29.12 17.43 -14.11
CA ASP A 15 -29.38 17.91 -15.46
C ASP A 15 -29.08 19.42 -15.60
N ALA A 16 -29.33 19.99 -16.78
CA ALA A 16 -29.12 21.43 -17.04
C ALA A 16 -29.95 22.37 -16.15
N LYS A 17 -30.94 21.84 -15.42
CA LYS A 17 -31.77 22.57 -14.45
C LYS A 17 -31.34 22.30 -13.00
N GLY A 18 -30.23 21.58 -12.78
CA GLY A 18 -29.75 21.16 -11.47
C GLY A 18 -30.61 20.07 -10.83
N PHE A 19 -31.48 19.42 -11.60
CA PHE A 19 -32.33 18.37 -11.05
C PHE A 19 -31.57 17.05 -10.98
N LEU A 20 -31.49 16.50 -9.77
CA LEU A 20 -30.99 15.17 -9.51
C LEU A 20 -31.94 14.47 -8.51
N PRO A 21 -32.46 13.27 -8.81
CA PRO A 21 -33.33 12.56 -7.88
C PRO A 21 -32.68 12.38 -6.50
N GLN A 22 -33.46 12.53 -5.42
CA GLN A 22 -32.95 12.46 -4.05
C GLN A 22 -32.15 11.18 -3.76
N ALA A 23 -32.58 10.04 -4.31
CA ALA A 23 -31.84 8.78 -4.20
C ALA A 23 -30.43 8.85 -4.80
N LYS A 24 -30.26 9.54 -5.93
CA LYS A 24 -28.96 9.75 -6.58
C LYS A 24 -28.10 10.74 -5.79
N ILE A 25 -28.69 11.80 -5.22
CA ILE A 25 -27.97 12.72 -4.34
C ILE A 25 -27.39 11.96 -3.14
N ILE A 26 -28.19 11.15 -2.45
CA ILE A 26 -27.73 10.34 -1.31
C ILE A 26 -26.62 9.37 -1.75
N LYS A 27 -26.76 8.76 -2.93
CA LYS A 27 -25.76 7.84 -3.48
C LYS A 27 -24.43 8.55 -3.74
N PHE A 28 -24.45 9.71 -4.39
CA PHE A 28 -23.25 10.50 -4.65
C PHE A 28 -22.65 11.09 -3.39
N ASP A 29 -23.45 11.56 -2.45
CA ASP A 29 -22.97 12.09 -1.17
C ASP A 29 -22.19 11.02 -0.39
N ARG A 30 -22.75 9.80 -0.29
CA ARG A 30 -22.05 8.65 0.28
C ARG A 30 -20.81 8.27 -0.50
N LYS A 31 -20.84 8.34 -1.83
CA LYS A 31 -19.69 7.93 -2.64
C LYS A 31 -18.55 8.94 -2.57
N LEU A 32 -18.86 10.22 -2.51
CA LEU A 32 -17.91 11.31 -2.55
C LEU A 32 -17.53 11.81 -1.15
N HIS A 33 -17.99 11.18 -0.07
CA HIS A 33 -17.80 11.63 1.32
C HIS A 33 -16.34 11.95 1.69
N PHE A 34 -15.37 11.31 1.03
CA PHE A 34 -13.94 11.52 1.22
C PHE A 34 -13.39 12.77 0.50
N ILE A 35 -14.18 13.40 -0.39
CA ILE A 35 -13.85 14.63 -1.09
C ILE A 35 -14.43 15.82 -0.30
N PRO A 36 -13.59 16.74 0.19
CA PRO A 36 -14.03 17.97 0.85
C PRO A 36 -15.02 18.78 -0.01
N ASP A 37 -15.93 19.53 0.63
CA ASP A 37 -16.96 20.32 -0.06
C ASP A 37 -16.37 21.35 -1.04
N ASP A 38 -15.24 21.95 -0.70
CA ASP A 38 -14.50 22.94 -1.49
C ASP A 38 -13.77 22.32 -2.70
N GLU A 39 -13.44 21.02 -2.64
CA GLU A 39 -12.83 20.28 -3.75
C GLU A 39 -13.86 19.64 -4.70
N LEU A 40 -15.16 19.68 -4.38
CA LEU A 40 -16.20 19.06 -5.21
C LEU A 40 -16.27 19.65 -6.63
N ILE A 41 -15.99 20.95 -6.77
CA ILE A 41 -15.95 21.62 -8.09
C ILE A 41 -14.77 21.09 -8.91
N ASN A 42 -13.58 21.04 -8.32
CA ASN A 42 -12.37 20.51 -8.98
C ASN A 42 -12.56 19.04 -9.37
N PHE A 43 -13.21 18.26 -8.50
CA PHE A 43 -13.57 16.88 -8.79
C PHE A 43 -14.58 16.80 -9.95
N ALA A 44 -15.60 17.66 -10.00
CA ALA A 44 -16.56 17.67 -11.11
C ALA A 44 -15.89 17.98 -12.45
N ILE A 45 -14.95 18.92 -12.48
CA ILE A 45 -14.11 19.19 -13.67
C ILE A 45 -13.28 17.96 -14.03
N PHE A 46 -12.71 17.26 -13.04
CA PHE A 46 -11.97 16.03 -13.28
C PHE A 46 -12.84 14.91 -13.88
N VAL A 47 -14.10 14.81 -13.45
CA VAL A 47 -15.09 13.86 -14.00
C VAL A 47 -15.34 14.08 -15.49
N ASP A 48 -15.23 15.30 -16.00
CA ASP A 48 -15.43 15.59 -17.43
C ASP A 48 -14.47 14.80 -18.32
N ASN A 49 -13.24 14.51 -17.87
CA ASN A 49 -12.28 13.66 -18.57
C ASN A 49 -12.77 12.20 -18.74
N PHE A 50 -13.72 11.78 -17.92
CA PHE A 50 -14.31 10.44 -17.94
C PHE A 50 -15.60 10.42 -18.75
N ARG A 51 -16.35 11.53 -18.83
CA ARG A 51 -17.66 11.59 -19.49
C ARG A 51 -17.64 11.15 -20.96
N ALA A 52 -16.55 11.44 -21.69
CA ALA A 52 -16.41 10.99 -23.09
C ALA A 52 -16.26 9.46 -23.24
N ASN A 53 -15.78 8.78 -22.20
CA ASN A 53 -15.42 7.36 -22.23
C ASN A 53 -16.49 6.46 -21.61
N PHE A 54 -17.52 7.00 -20.96
CA PHE A 54 -18.53 6.22 -20.25
C PHE A 54 -19.95 6.64 -20.60
N VAL A 55 -20.82 5.63 -20.79
CA VAL A 55 -22.22 5.81 -21.23
C VAL A 55 -23.08 6.55 -20.19
N SER A 56 -22.75 6.42 -18.89
CA SER A 56 -23.53 7.06 -17.82
C SER A 56 -22.66 7.95 -16.94
N THR A 57 -23.22 9.11 -16.55
CA THR A 57 -22.62 10.04 -15.59
C THR A 57 -22.27 9.33 -14.28
N GLU A 58 -23.10 8.37 -13.87
CA GLU A 58 -22.87 7.62 -12.63
C GLU A 58 -21.62 6.74 -12.69
N LEU A 59 -21.40 6.07 -13.83
CA LEU A 59 -20.19 5.29 -14.06
C LEU A 59 -18.97 6.19 -14.21
N ALA A 60 -19.10 7.32 -14.90
CA ALA A 60 -18.04 8.32 -15.01
C ALA A 60 -17.62 8.84 -13.62
N VAL A 61 -18.59 9.25 -12.78
CA VAL A 61 -18.35 9.68 -11.40
C VAL A 61 -17.69 8.57 -10.58
N HIS A 62 -18.10 7.31 -10.76
CA HIS A 62 -17.48 6.19 -10.06
C HIS A 62 -16.01 5.98 -10.46
N LYS A 63 -15.72 5.96 -11.75
CA LYS A 63 -14.35 5.74 -12.23
C LYS A 63 -13.45 6.92 -11.88
N ALA A 64 -13.97 8.14 -12.01
CA ALA A 64 -13.30 9.35 -11.56
C ALA A 64 -13.06 9.33 -10.04
N SER A 65 -14.01 8.87 -9.22
CA SER A 65 -13.84 8.82 -7.76
C SER A 65 -12.68 7.91 -7.36
N ILE A 66 -12.54 6.75 -8.01
CA ILE A 66 -11.43 5.81 -7.76
C ILE A 66 -10.09 6.45 -8.19
N ALA A 67 -10.04 7.03 -9.39
CA ALA A 67 -8.83 7.67 -9.90
C ALA A 67 -8.40 8.86 -9.03
N TRP A 68 -9.36 9.67 -8.56
CA TRP A 68 -9.13 10.78 -7.65
C TRP A 68 -8.58 10.31 -6.30
N GLN A 69 -9.17 9.26 -5.72
CA GLN A 69 -8.64 8.65 -4.49
C GLN A 69 -7.21 8.19 -4.69
N ARG A 70 -6.90 7.50 -5.79
CA ARG A 70 -5.54 7.02 -6.08
C ARG A 70 -4.55 8.16 -6.20
N MET A 71 -4.88 9.23 -6.93
CA MET A 71 -4.02 10.41 -7.02
C MET A 71 -3.79 11.09 -5.67
N THR A 72 -4.84 11.20 -4.86
CA THR A 72 -4.75 11.82 -3.53
C THR A 72 -3.90 10.95 -2.60
N PHE A 73 -4.12 9.64 -2.63
CA PHE A 73 -3.33 8.66 -1.90
C PHE A 73 -1.84 8.74 -2.26
N GLU A 74 -1.48 8.74 -3.55
CA GLU A 74 -0.08 8.84 -3.97
C GLU A 74 0.59 10.15 -3.49
N ARG A 75 -0.15 11.28 -3.45
CA ARG A 75 0.36 12.53 -2.87
C ARG A 75 0.61 12.41 -1.37
N VAL A 76 -0.31 11.80 -0.62
CA VAL A 76 -0.16 11.61 0.84
C VAL A 76 0.98 10.63 1.15
N LYS A 77 1.07 9.55 0.38
CA LYS A 77 2.16 8.57 0.45
C LYS A 77 3.53 9.22 0.22
N TYR A 78 3.63 10.11 -0.78
CA TYR A 78 4.89 10.81 -1.09
C TYR A 78 5.41 11.65 0.09
N VAL A 79 4.51 12.26 0.87
CA VAL A 79 4.88 13.05 2.06
C VAL A 79 4.98 12.21 3.34
N GLY A 80 4.90 10.87 3.23
CA GLY A 80 5.00 9.95 4.37
C GLY A 80 3.79 9.94 5.30
N GLY A 81 2.64 10.45 4.85
CA GLY A 81 1.41 10.46 5.63
C GLY A 81 0.67 9.13 5.63
N SER A 82 -0.20 8.93 6.61
CA SER A 82 -1.23 7.87 6.60
C SER A 82 -2.50 8.43 5.97
N PHE A 83 -3.03 7.73 4.96
CA PHE A 83 -4.24 8.14 4.24
C PHE A 83 -5.48 7.45 4.80
N PHE A 84 -5.40 6.13 5.02
CA PHE A 84 -6.52 5.34 5.52
C PHE A 84 -6.54 5.29 7.04
N ARG A 85 -7.71 5.52 7.63
CA ARG A 85 -7.91 5.43 9.10
C ARG A 85 -8.44 4.07 9.53
N GLY A 86 -9.09 3.35 8.62
CA GLY A 86 -9.66 2.03 8.88
C GLY A 86 -9.17 0.98 7.88
N LEU A 87 -9.05 -0.26 8.35
CA LEU A 87 -8.63 -1.39 7.53
C LEU A 87 -9.62 -1.66 6.39
N ASP A 88 -10.92 -1.66 6.67
CA ASP A 88 -11.96 -1.93 5.66
C ASP A 88 -11.99 -0.89 4.54
N GLU A 89 -11.70 0.38 4.88
CA GLU A 89 -11.59 1.47 3.92
C GLU A 89 -10.40 1.22 2.98
N MET A 90 -9.24 0.88 3.56
CA MET A 90 -8.03 0.55 2.79
C MET A 90 -8.24 -0.68 1.90
N ILE A 91 -8.86 -1.74 2.42
CA ILE A 91 -9.16 -2.96 1.64
C ILE A 91 -10.05 -2.61 0.45
N SER A 92 -11.14 -1.87 0.70
CA SER A 92 -12.07 -1.47 -0.35
C SER A 92 -11.37 -0.63 -1.42
N PHE A 93 -10.49 0.29 -1.01
CA PHE A 93 -9.66 1.06 -1.92
C PHE A 93 -8.73 0.18 -2.75
N CYS A 94 -7.96 -0.72 -2.11
CA CYS A 94 -7.00 -1.59 -2.81
C CYS A 94 -7.69 -2.44 -3.88
N ARG A 95 -8.86 -3.01 -3.55
CA ARG A 95 -9.64 -3.86 -4.47
C ARG A 95 -10.12 -3.12 -5.71
N GLU A 96 -10.51 -1.86 -5.57
CA GLU A 96 -11.07 -1.07 -6.67
C GLU A 96 -10.00 -0.31 -7.44
N ALA A 97 -9.04 0.32 -6.75
CA ALA A 97 -8.03 1.20 -7.35
C ALA A 97 -6.91 0.46 -8.07
N TYR A 98 -6.66 -0.81 -7.69
CA TYR A 98 -5.65 -1.67 -8.30
C TYR A 98 -6.26 -2.90 -8.98
N ARG A 99 -7.57 -2.91 -9.27
CA ARG A 99 -8.22 -4.02 -9.98
C ARG A 99 -7.51 -4.30 -11.31
N GLY A 100 -7.06 -5.54 -11.49
CA GLY A 100 -6.30 -5.97 -12.67
C GLY A 100 -4.82 -5.53 -12.68
N GLU A 101 -4.34 -4.92 -11.59
CA GLU A 101 -2.99 -4.37 -11.46
C GLU A 101 -2.20 -5.02 -10.31
N ALA A 102 -0.89 -4.78 -10.30
CA ALA A 102 -0.04 -5.15 -9.18
C ALA A 102 -0.27 -4.18 -8.00
N LEU A 103 -0.44 -4.75 -6.80
CA LEU A 103 -0.73 -4.01 -5.58
C LEU A 103 0.54 -3.65 -4.83
N CYS A 104 1.43 -4.61 -4.56
CA CYS A 104 2.65 -4.36 -3.83
C CYS A 104 3.70 -5.44 -4.09
N SER A 105 4.96 -5.07 -3.93
CA SER A 105 6.03 -6.05 -3.68
C SER A 105 6.10 -6.37 -2.21
N CYS A 106 6.16 -7.66 -1.90
CA CYS A 106 6.33 -8.14 -0.54
C CYS A 106 7.72 -7.75 0.00
N GLU A 107 7.81 -7.59 1.32
CA GLU A 107 9.06 -7.41 2.05
C GLU A 107 8.93 -8.10 3.42
N ASP A 108 9.94 -7.98 4.26
CA ASP A 108 9.95 -8.55 5.61
C ASP A 108 8.70 -8.13 6.41
N GLY A 109 8.10 -9.11 7.06
CA GLY A 109 6.83 -8.95 7.79
C GLY A 109 5.56 -9.12 6.95
N SER A 110 5.65 -9.17 5.61
CA SER A 110 4.47 -9.45 4.76
C SER A 110 4.02 -10.92 4.78
N GLY A 111 4.89 -11.83 5.22
CA GLY A 111 4.67 -13.28 5.15
C GLY A 111 5.18 -13.93 3.86
N TYR A 112 5.66 -13.14 2.91
CA TYR A 112 6.20 -13.61 1.64
C TYR A 112 7.61 -13.07 1.40
N LEU A 113 8.33 -13.72 0.47
CA LEU A 113 9.68 -13.33 0.09
C LEU A 113 9.67 -12.04 -0.75
N PRO A 114 10.74 -11.23 -0.73
CA PRO A 114 10.79 -9.93 -1.41
C PRO A 114 10.55 -9.91 -2.92
N PHE A 115 10.78 -11.04 -3.61
CA PHE A 115 10.50 -11.16 -5.06
C PHE A 115 9.02 -11.44 -5.36
N VAL A 116 8.21 -11.75 -4.35
CA VAL A 116 6.78 -12.00 -4.52
C VAL A 116 6.05 -10.68 -4.73
N VAL A 117 5.26 -10.60 -5.80
CA VAL A 117 4.36 -9.48 -6.05
C VAL A 117 2.93 -9.94 -5.84
N ILE A 118 2.17 -9.17 -5.06
CA ILE A 118 0.74 -9.38 -4.90
C ILE A 118 0.01 -8.57 -5.95
N THR A 119 -0.87 -9.21 -6.71
CA THR A 119 -1.72 -8.57 -7.72
C THR A 119 -3.19 -8.67 -7.31
N VAL A 120 -4.00 -7.71 -7.72
CA VAL A 120 -5.46 -7.77 -7.56
C VAL A 120 -6.05 -8.19 -8.90
N ASP A 121 -6.86 -9.26 -8.91
CA ASP A 121 -7.53 -9.68 -10.13
C ASP A 121 -8.77 -8.83 -10.45
N ASP A 122 -9.44 -9.13 -11.56
CA ASP A 122 -10.63 -8.42 -12.02
C ASP A 122 -11.81 -8.51 -11.03
N GLU A 123 -11.82 -9.52 -10.16
CA GLU A 123 -12.83 -9.73 -9.12
C GLU A 123 -12.48 -9.01 -7.81
N GLY A 124 -11.29 -8.41 -7.70
CA GLY A 124 -10.81 -7.77 -6.47
C GLY A 124 -10.16 -8.73 -5.48
N ASN A 125 -9.74 -9.92 -5.92
CA ASN A 125 -9.06 -10.90 -5.08
C ASN A 125 -7.54 -10.78 -5.20
N LEU A 126 -6.83 -11.02 -4.10
CA LEU A 126 -5.38 -11.02 -4.08
C LEU A 126 -4.84 -12.32 -4.69
N ARG A 127 -3.79 -12.19 -5.51
CA ARG A 127 -3.07 -13.30 -6.12
C ARG A 127 -1.58 -13.15 -5.95
N ASN A 128 -0.91 -14.28 -5.75
CA ASN A 128 0.54 -14.38 -5.63
C ASN A 128 1.16 -14.61 -7.02
N SER A 129 1.94 -13.64 -7.51
CA SER A 129 2.56 -13.73 -8.84
C SER A 129 3.65 -14.80 -8.96
N ALA A 130 4.20 -15.29 -7.84
CA ALA A 130 5.26 -16.29 -7.81
C ALA A 130 4.74 -17.73 -7.87
N SER A 131 3.42 -17.94 -7.70
CA SER A 131 2.80 -19.25 -7.75
C SER A 131 1.74 -19.28 -8.85
N ILE A 132 1.87 -20.22 -9.77
CA ILE A 132 0.92 -20.41 -10.87
C ILE A 132 0.17 -21.72 -10.65
N ASN A 133 -1.15 -21.69 -10.78
CA ASN A 133 -2.00 -22.88 -10.70
C ASN A 133 -1.95 -23.68 -12.01
N GLU A 134 -2.55 -24.87 -12.02
CA GLU A 134 -2.60 -25.78 -13.20
C GLU A 134 -3.15 -25.10 -14.47
N ASN A 135 -4.00 -24.08 -14.33
CA ASN A 135 -4.60 -23.33 -15.43
C ASN A 135 -3.73 -22.17 -15.94
N GLY A 136 -2.49 -22.01 -15.49
CA GLY A 136 -1.62 -20.91 -15.90
C GLY A 136 -1.94 -19.55 -15.25
N VAL A 137 -2.84 -19.52 -14.26
CA VAL A 137 -3.27 -18.30 -13.54
C VAL A 137 -2.57 -18.20 -12.20
N PHE A 138 -2.22 -17.00 -11.76
CA PHE A 138 -1.66 -16.76 -10.43
C PHE A 138 -2.56 -17.29 -9.32
N LYS A 139 -1.93 -17.94 -8.33
CA LYS A 139 -2.63 -18.55 -7.20
C LYS A 139 -3.32 -17.48 -6.37
N ARG A 140 -4.62 -17.65 -6.16
CA ARG A 140 -5.41 -16.82 -5.24
C ARG A 140 -4.99 -17.08 -3.80
N LEU A 141 -4.85 -16.00 -3.03
CA LEU A 141 -4.58 -16.07 -1.60
C LEU A 141 -5.82 -16.58 -0.86
N ASP A 142 -5.62 -17.39 0.17
CA ASP A 142 -6.68 -17.78 1.10
C ASP A 142 -7.06 -16.62 2.05
N SER A 143 -8.04 -16.85 2.91
CA SER A 143 -8.53 -15.82 3.86
C SER A 143 -7.48 -15.38 4.88
N SER A 144 -6.63 -16.30 5.33
CA SER A 144 -5.58 -16.01 6.31
C SER A 144 -4.46 -15.19 5.66
N GLU A 145 -3.99 -15.65 4.50
CA GLU A 145 -2.99 -14.97 3.67
C GLU A 145 -3.45 -13.56 3.29
N THR A 146 -4.71 -13.43 2.85
CA THR A 146 -5.33 -12.14 2.49
C THR A 146 -5.36 -11.18 3.69
N SER A 147 -5.77 -11.67 4.85
CA SER A 147 -5.85 -10.85 6.07
C SER A 147 -4.48 -10.40 6.54
N GLN A 148 -3.47 -11.26 6.42
CA GLN A 148 -2.08 -10.94 6.75
C GLN A 148 -1.53 -9.84 5.84
N ILE A 149 -1.70 -9.95 4.52
CA ILE A 149 -1.25 -8.94 3.57
C ILE A 149 -1.92 -7.59 3.85
N TYR A 150 -3.24 -7.57 4.05
CA TYR A 150 -3.92 -6.30 4.33
C TYR A 150 -3.52 -5.71 5.69
N SER A 151 -3.30 -6.53 6.72
CA SER A 151 -2.82 -6.03 8.01
C SER A 151 -1.42 -5.39 7.87
N TRP A 152 -0.53 -6.03 7.10
CA TRP A 152 0.79 -5.51 6.82
C TRP A 152 0.74 -4.21 6.00
N LEU A 153 -0.07 -4.15 4.95
CA LEU A 153 -0.27 -2.94 4.14
C LEU A 153 -0.87 -1.79 4.94
N PHE A 154 -1.72 -2.07 5.92
CA PHE A 154 -2.30 -1.04 6.78
C PHE A 154 -1.25 -0.37 7.68
N ALA A 155 -0.28 -1.15 8.19
CA ALA A 155 0.87 -0.61 8.89
C ALA A 155 1.88 0.06 7.93
N ASN A 156 1.96 -0.40 6.69
CA ASN A 156 2.92 0.03 5.67
C ASN A 156 2.21 0.66 4.46
N GLN A 157 1.32 1.63 4.67
CA GLN A 157 0.50 2.19 3.57
C GLN A 157 1.36 2.69 2.40
N HIS A 158 2.58 3.18 2.66
CA HIS A 158 3.53 3.59 1.64
C HIS A 158 3.92 2.49 0.62
N LYS A 159 3.69 1.21 0.94
CA LYS A 159 3.92 0.07 0.04
C LYS A 159 2.78 -0.21 -0.94
N ILE A 160 1.60 0.37 -0.70
CA ILE A 160 0.47 0.23 -1.62
C ILE A 160 0.84 0.93 -2.94
N GLY A 161 0.76 0.19 -4.04
CA GLY A 161 1.18 0.61 -5.37
C GLY A 161 2.71 0.68 -5.58
N ASP A 162 3.54 0.39 -4.57
CA ASP A 162 4.99 0.31 -4.73
C ASP A 162 5.39 -1.11 -5.15
N VAL A 163 5.66 -1.27 -6.44
CA VAL A 163 5.96 -2.57 -7.05
C VAL A 163 7.37 -2.54 -7.64
N LYS A 164 8.28 -3.20 -6.93
CA LYS A 164 9.64 -3.50 -7.38
C LYS A 164 9.68 -4.92 -7.92
N ARG A 165 9.92 -5.04 -9.23
CA ARG A 165 10.09 -6.35 -9.86
C ARG A 165 11.55 -6.79 -9.70
N ILE A 166 11.79 -7.63 -8.70
CA ILE A 166 13.08 -8.30 -8.49
C ILE A 166 12.92 -9.72 -9.00
N SER A 167 13.84 -10.20 -9.84
CA SER A 167 13.80 -11.60 -10.29
C SER A 167 14.16 -12.53 -9.13
N ARG A 168 13.70 -13.80 -9.19
CA ARG A 168 14.10 -14.80 -8.19
C ARG A 168 15.62 -15.00 -8.20
N GLU A 169 16.23 -15.04 -9.38
CA GLU A 169 17.68 -15.23 -9.49
C GLU A 169 18.47 -14.01 -8.96
N ASP A 170 17.94 -12.80 -9.12
CA ASP A 170 18.54 -11.59 -8.55
C ASP A 170 18.48 -11.61 -7.02
N TYR A 171 17.34 -12.04 -6.46
CA TYR A 171 17.17 -12.17 -5.02
C TYR A 171 18.13 -13.20 -4.42
N GLU A 172 18.22 -14.40 -5.02
CA GLU A 172 19.12 -15.46 -4.57
C GLU A 172 20.60 -15.07 -4.68
N ARG A 173 20.97 -14.35 -5.76
CA ARG A 173 22.33 -13.79 -5.90
C ARG A 173 22.63 -12.73 -4.83
N GLY A 174 21.64 -11.94 -4.44
CA GLY A 174 21.75 -10.97 -3.33
C GLY A 174 22.11 -11.67 -2.03
N ILE A 175 21.33 -12.68 -1.64
CA ILE A 175 21.58 -13.48 -0.43
C ILE A 175 22.96 -14.15 -0.47
N ALA A 176 23.34 -14.72 -1.61
CA ALA A 176 24.64 -15.37 -1.76
C ALA A 176 25.80 -14.38 -1.56
N ARG A 177 25.69 -13.15 -2.11
CA ARG A 177 26.68 -12.08 -1.91
C ARG A 177 26.76 -11.61 -0.46
N GLU A 178 25.62 -11.40 0.18
CA GLU A 178 25.57 -10.99 1.59
C GLU A 178 26.18 -12.07 2.50
N SER A 179 25.87 -13.34 2.23
CA SER A 179 26.46 -14.48 2.95
C SER A 179 27.97 -14.55 2.75
N MET A 180 28.47 -14.33 1.53
CA MET A 180 29.92 -14.27 1.25
C MET A 180 30.59 -13.09 1.97
N ASN A 181 29.96 -11.92 2.02
CA ASN A 181 30.46 -10.74 2.73
C ASN A 181 30.47 -10.96 4.26
N ALA A 182 29.46 -11.62 4.81
CA ALA A 182 29.42 -11.98 6.23
C ALA A 182 30.49 -13.01 6.60
N LEU A 183 30.79 -13.97 5.70
CA LEU A 183 31.87 -14.96 5.87
C LEU A 183 33.28 -14.38 5.70
N SER A 184 33.41 -13.24 5.00
CA SER A 184 34.67 -12.53 4.78
C SER A 184 34.87 -11.32 5.71
N ALA A 185 33.92 -11.05 6.61
CA ALA A 185 34.11 -10.09 7.69
C ALA A 185 35.30 -10.54 8.58
N PRO A 186 36.27 -9.67 8.88
CA PRO A 186 37.43 -10.06 9.67
C PRO A 186 36.97 -10.57 11.03
N LYS A 187 37.40 -11.79 11.40
CA LYS A 187 37.26 -12.31 12.78
C LYS A 187 37.64 -11.19 13.74
N GLN A 188 36.76 -10.90 14.70
CA GLN A 188 37.07 -10.00 15.81
C GLN A 188 38.48 -10.33 16.29
N GLN A 189 39.38 -9.34 16.22
CA GLN A 189 40.77 -9.51 16.62
C GLN A 189 40.77 -10.13 18.01
N GLU A 190 41.37 -11.32 18.14
CA GLU A 190 41.71 -11.89 19.45
C GLU A 190 42.45 -10.79 20.21
N ILE A 191 41.82 -10.27 21.26
CA ILE A 191 42.44 -9.27 22.13
C ILE A 191 43.60 -10.00 22.81
N THR A 192 44.79 -9.87 22.25
CA THR A 192 46.03 -10.34 22.86
C THR A 192 46.36 -9.36 23.97
N ILE A 193 45.83 -9.62 25.16
CA ILE A 193 46.15 -8.84 26.35
C ILE A 193 47.64 -9.05 26.65
N SER A 194 48.44 -7.99 26.58
CA SER A 194 49.88 -8.12 26.90
C SER A 194 50.09 -8.50 28.36
N ASP A 195 51.16 -9.24 28.66
CA ASP A 195 51.53 -9.66 30.01
C ASP A 195 51.64 -8.51 31.03
N LYS A 196 51.96 -7.29 30.57
CA LYS A 196 51.98 -6.11 31.43
C LYS A 196 50.57 -5.73 31.90
N SER A 197 49.58 -5.87 31.04
CA SER A 197 48.18 -5.57 31.33
C SER A 197 47.58 -6.61 32.29
N LEU A 198 47.94 -7.89 32.13
CA LEU A 198 47.57 -8.96 33.08
C LEU A 198 48.15 -8.71 34.48
N LYS A 199 49.42 -8.31 34.57
CA LYS A 199 50.07 -7.99 35.85
C LYS A 199 49.45 -6.78 36.57
N LEU A 200 48.93 -5.81 35.82
CA LEU A 200 48.20 -4.65 36.37
C LEU A 200 46.84 -5.08 36.92
N ILE A 201 46.12 -5.95 36.21
CA ILE A 201 44.83 -6.50 36.65
C ILE A 201 45.02 -7.36 37.91
N GLU A 202 46.03 -8.24 37.95
CA GLU A 202 46.34 -9.02 39.16
C GLU A 202 46.69 -8.15 40.37
N LYS A 203 47.45 -7.07 40.17
CA LYS A 203 47.76 -6.11 41.23
C LYS A 203 46.53 -5.36 41.74
N ALA A 204 45.58 -5.05 40.85
CA ALA A 204 44.32 -4.41 41.22
C ALA A 204 43.43 -5.36 42.03
N ILE A 205 43.31 -6.63 41.61
CA ILE A 205 42.54 -7.66 42.31
C ILE A 205 43.12 -7.91 43.72
N LYS A 206 44.45 -8.01 43.86
CA LYS A 206 45.10 -8.16 45.17
C LYS A 206 44.91 -6.96 46.12
N ARG A 207 44.59 -5.77 45.61
CA ARG A 207 44.28 -4.59 46.43
C ARG A 207 42.81 -4.54 46.88
N ILE A 208 41.92 -5.24 46.17
CA ILE A 208 40.48 -5.28 46.48
C ILE A 208 40.17 -6.43 47.46
N SER A 209 40.96 -7.51 47.46
CA SER A 209 40.81 -8.63 48.42
C SER A 209 41.52 -8.41 49.77
N LYS A 210 41.74 -7.17 50.21
CA LYS A 210 42.36 -6.85 51.50
C LYS A 210 41.45 -5.99 52.36
#